data_AF-A0A671L8M9-F1
#
_entry.id   AF-A0A671L8M9-F1
#
_cell.length_a   1.000
_cell.length_b   1.000
_cell.length_c   1.000
_cell.angle_alpha   90.00
_cell.angle_beta   90.00
_cell.angle_gamma   90.00
#
_symmetry.space_group_name_H-M   'P 1'
#
loop_
_entity.id
_entity.type
_entity.pdbx_description
1 polymer ?
#
loop_
_entity_poly.entity_id
_entity_poly.type
_entity_poly.pdbx_seq_one_letter_code
_entity_poly.pdbx_strand_id
1 'polypeptide(L)'
;MNLGPTLSWIQEHSLSILNVLYRVLQNAAQRLQTAGVDVSLKTGGISGALQILCQDHMDVQSELRKLKSERDKVQETEIQRRDLHSRLEFMQTQFEMEKLQAAEGQREMKNTLMRQLEEVMADLQSVRQTESALRREIETRKAEWQTKMEEAKIREAELKETLKEKEERSEKMKQFEEREAKALQRGAEEERKKHRVEVEEYREQVRQHAFTIVAMETRINKAQQSEERWKEIEEERDSLKEQLKEALGRLGGFESNSTSYTSEKQQEPDQTITSLRASLVSSQQEVVSQSEIINALSCDLSQAHAQLSDMTGELSEQQKLEFESHKALVVDQKIQLSMLTQKLTMMSQLVQQKDEETKKLGEKLRQTEEDSKSKAAAYREMENTSLVPLQTSRNTKDVAVMTAPNDVINQGSKHKGHRREEAILQQQEGLRDMRERIRALEQKWPSKRLSQQGEPERQGQKKTPRLQRSAARRGSISSVSGFAFPEALTEVARERTARLDMSDALELSERTYLELARVLHEALELSDGELSGCASLKHLPPDERQHIVSMRQTDLGFLRTRLDLQNRQSQQQELLLQENQREIHTLRCKQKKKHTLMTNNSIPLS
;
A
#
# COMPACT_ATOMS: atom_id res chain seq x y z
N MET A 1 7.14 163.60 59.45
CA MET A 1 7.96 164.61 60.14
C MET A 1 8.80 165.30 59.08
N ASN A 2 8.68 166.62 58.97
CA ASN A 2 9.28 167.43 57.90
C ASN A 2 10.78 167.61 58.16
N LEU A 3 11.61 166.93 57.37
CA LEU A 3 13.06 167.11 57.31
C LEU A 3 13.41 167.74 55.95
N GLY A 4 14.36 168.67 55.95
CA GLY A 4 14.67 169.54 54.81
C GLY A 4 15.01 168.81 53.51
N PRO A 5 14.95 169.52 52.36
CA PRO A 5 14.97 168.92 51.01
C PRO A 5 16.23 168.13 50.64
N THR A 6 17.28 168.14 51.46
CA THR A 6 18.53 167.40 51.24
C THR A 6 18.52 165.95 51.79
N LEU A 7 17.55 165.56 52.61
CA LEU A 7 17.47 164.23 53.26
C LEU A 7 16.29 163.36 52.79
N SER A 8 15.46 163.85 51.87
CA SER A 8 14.30 163.12 51.34
C SER A 8 14.69 161.80 50.66
N TRP A 9 15.85 161.74 49.98
CA TRP A 9 16.28 160.54 49.26
C TRP A 9 16.50 159.34 50.20
N ILE A 10 17.06 159.54 51.40
CA ILE A 10 17.30 158.46 52.39
C ILE A 10 15.97 157.95 52.94
N GLN A 11 15.02 158.84 53.20
CA GLN A 11 13.69 158.46 53.67
C GLN A 11 12.92 157.69 52.59
N GLU A 12 12.99 158.13 51.34
CA GLU A 12 12.34 157.46 50.22
C GLU A 12 12.96 156.09 49.93
N HIS A 13 14.30 155.98 50.03
CA HIS A 13 15.00 154.69 49.90
C HIS A 13 14.69 153.75 51.07
N SER A 14 14.70 154.24 52.31
CA SER A 14 14.38 153.40 53.48
C SER A 14 12.91 152.99 53.51
N LEU A 15 11.98 153.86 53.10
CA LEU A 15 10.57 153.49 52.91
C LEU A 15 10.37 152.53 51.74
N SER A 16 11.13 152.68 50.64
CA SER A 16 11.13 151.74 49.52
C SER A 16 11.60 150.36 49.97
N ILE A 17 12.73 150.28 50.70
CA ILE A 17 13.26 149.04 51.28
C ILE A 17 12.26 148.43 52.27
N LEU A 18 11.68 149.22 53.18
CA LEU A 18 10.67 148.73 54.11
C LEU A 18 9.41 148.24 53.39
N ASN A 19 8.95 148.92 52.35
CA ASN A 19 7.79 148.49 51.56
C ASN A 19 8.08 147.21 50.78
N VAL A 20 9.30 147.05 50.26
CA VAL A 20 9.74 145.80 49.61
C VAL A 20 9.77 144.66 50.64
N LEU A 21 10.39 144.88 51.80
CA LEU A 21 10.45 143.89 52.88
C LEU A 21 9.06 143.54 53.42
N TYR A 22 8.20 144.53 53.62
CA TYR A 22 6.81 144.33 54.05
C TYR A 22 6.01 143.56 53.00
N ARG A 23 6.12 143.89 51.70
CA ARG A 23 5.48 143.11 50.63
C ARG A 23 5.99 141.68 50.58
N VAL A 24 7.28 141.44 50.80
CA VAL A 24 7.85 140.09 50.85
C VAL A 24 7.29 139.30 52.04
N LEU A 25 7.25 139.91 53.22
CA LEU A 25 6.67 139.29 54.42
C LEU A 25 5.17 139.04 54.28
N GLN A 26 4.42 140.00 53.72
CA GLN A 26 2.99 139.87 53.47
C GLN A 26 2.70 138.77 52.44
N ASN A 27 3.47 138.70 51.36
CA ASN A 27 3.35 137.62 50.37
C ASN A 27 3.71 136.25 50.97
N ALA A 28 4.74 136.18 51.83
CA ALA A 28 5.11 134.95 52.52
C ALA A 28 4.01 134.49 53.49
N ALA A 29 3.46 135.39 54.29
CA ALA A 29 2.35 135.11 55.19
C ALA A 29 1.11 134.61 54.43
N GLN A 30 0.76 135.27 53.32
CA GLN A 30 -0.39 134.90 52.53
C GLN A 30 -0.21 133.53 51.84
N ARG A 31 1.00 133.21 51.36
CA ARG A 31 1.32 131.88 50.81
C ARG A 31 1.23 130.77 51.85
N LEU A 32 1.73 131.01 53.06
CA LEU A 32 1.63 130.07 54.17
C LEU A 32 0.16 129.84 54.58
N GLN A 33 -0.64 130.90 54.64
CA GLN A 33 -2.07 130.80 54.90
C GLN A 33 -2.84 130.05 53.81
N THR A 34 -2.52 130.29 52.53
CA THR A 34 -3.11 129.52 51.42
C THR A 34 -2.70 128.05 51.44
N ALA A 35 -1.55 127.72 52.04
CA ALA A 35 -1.12 126.35 52.28
C ALA A 35 -1.70 125.75 53.57
N GLY A 36 -2.54 126.50 54.30
CA GLY A 36 -3.21 126.04 55.52
C GLY A 36 -2.39 126.19 56.81
N VAL A 37 -1.27 126.91 56.79
CA VAL A 37 -0.38 127.10 57.96
C VAL A 37 -0.74 128.41 58.69
N ASP A 38 -0.95 128.34 60.01
CA ASP A 38 -1.30 129.52 60.83
C ASP A 38 -0.08 130.42 61.09
N VAL A 39 -0.17 131.69 60.66
CA VAL A 39 0.89 132.72 60.74
C VAL A 39 0.67 133.69 61.92
N SER A 40 -0.15 133.30 62.90
CA SER A 40 -0.44 134.12 64.07
C SER A 40 0.81 134.38 64.95
N LEU A 41 0.76 135.41 65.80
CA LEU A 41 1.84 135.70 66.77
C LEU A 41 2.11 134.52 67.73
N LYS A 42 1.13 133.62 67.90
CA LYS A 42 1.24 132.44 68.78
C LYS A 42 2.18 131.38 68.21
N THR A 43 2.33 131.30 66.89
CA THR A 43 3.25 130.39 66.20
C THR A 43 4.60 131.03 65.90
N GLY A 44 4.90 132.22 66.45
CA GLY A 44 6.17 132.92 66.21
C GLY A 44 6.22 133.67 64.87
N GLY A 45 5.05 133.99 64.29
CA GLY A 45 4.93 134.66 62.99
C GLY A 45 5.42 133.79 61.83
N ILE A 46 5.86 134.43 60.75
CA ILE A 46 6.28 133.75 59.50
C ILE A 46 7.43 132.74 59.73
N SER A 47 8.36 133.05 60.65
CA SER A 47 9.52 132.19 60.92
C SER A 47 9.13 130.87 61.59
N GLY A 48 8.26 130.90 62.60
CA GLY A 48 7.84 129.67 63.29
C GLY A 48 6.85 128.87 62.43
N ALA A 49 6.00 129.52 61.64
CA ALA A 49 5.18 128.86 60.62
C ALA A 49 6.04 128.12 59.57
N LEU A 50 7.15 128.72 59.11
CA LEU A 50 8.12 128.05 58.23
C LEU A 50 8.80 126.87 58.93
N GLN A 51 9.16 127.01 60.20
CA GLN A 51 9.82 125.94 60.96
C GLN A 51 8.90 124.73 61.17
N ILE A 52 7.62 124.95 61.48
CA ILE A 52 6.60 123.91 61.57
C ILE A 52 6.43 123.22 60.20
N LEU A 53 6.28 124.01 59.12
CA LEU A 53 6.16 123.45 57.77
C LEU A 53 7.39 122.62 57.36
N CYS A 54 8.60 123.04 57.74
CA CYS A 54 9.82 122.26 57.49
C CYS A 54 9.83 120.96 58.31
N GLN A 55 9.40 120.98 59.57
CA GLN A 55 9.31 119.79 60.40
C GLN A 55 8.26 118.81 59.84
N ASP A 56 7.07 119.30 59.52
CA ASP A 56 6.00 118.51 58.90
C ASP A 56 6.46 117.92 57.56
N HIS A 57 7.18 118.68 56.74
CA HIS A 57 7.76 118.15 55.50
C HIS A 57 8.76 117.03 55.78
N MET A 58 9.63 117.19 56.76
CA MET A 58 10.59 116.13 57.15
C MET A 58 9.89 114.88 57.67
N ASP A 59 8.84 115.04 58.49
CA ASP A 59 8.06 113.95 59.06
C ASP A 59 7.30 113.21 57.96
N VAL A 60 6.60 113.94 57.08
CA VAL A 60 5.93 113.38 55.90
C VAL A 60 6.93 112.68 54.99
N GLN A 61 8.13 113.24 54.77
CA GLN A 61 9.16 112.60 53.96
C GLN A 61 9.72 111.33 54.62
N SER A 62 9.75 111.27 55.95
CA SER A 62 10.14 110.08 56.70
C SER A 62 9.07 108.98 56.62
N GLU A 63 7.79 109.34 56.76
CA GLU A 63 6.65 108.43 56.63
C GLU A 63 6.50 107.94 55.20
N LEU A 64 6.69 108.80 54.20
CA LEU A 64 6.67 108.41 52.80
C LEU A 64 7.82 107.43 52.48
N ARG A 65 8.99 107.59 53.10
CA ARG A 65 10.09 106.60 53.01
C ARG A 65 9.71 105.27 53.65
N LYS A 66 9.09 105.27 54.85
CA LYS A 66 8.62 104.05 55.51
C LYS A 66 7.55 103.33 54.66
N LEU A 67 6.51 104.05 54.23
CA LEU A 67 5.44 103.52 53.40
C LEU A 67 5.94 102.99 52.05
N LYS A 68 6.93 103.64 51.43
CA LYS A 68 7.58 103.09 50.23
C LYS A 68 8.25 101.75 50.51
N SER A 69 9.02 101.66 51.60
CA SER A 69 9.68 100.41 52.00
C SER A 69 8.68 99.30 52.36
N GLU A 70 7.55 99.65 52.98
CA GLU A 70 6.47 98.69 53.28
C GLU A 70 5.77 98.23 52.00
N ARG A 71 5.47 99.14 51.08
CA ARG A 71 4.91 98.80 49.77
C ARG A 71 5.83 97.87 49.00
N ASP A 72 7.14 98.13 49.00
CA ASP A 72 8.12 97.29 48.33
C ASP A 72 8.19 95.89 48.98
N LYS A 73 8.16 95.79 50.33
CA LYS A 73 8.07 94.51 51.05
C LYS A 73 6.78 93.75 50.72
N VAL A 74 5.64 94.41 50.72
CA VAL A 74 4.35 93.79 50.36
C VAL A 74 4.39 93.30 48.91
N GLN A 75 4.90 94.11 47.99
CA GLN A 75 5.05 93.74 46.59
C GLN A 75 5.97 92.53 46.40
N GLU A 76 7.09 92.47 47.13
CA GLU A 76 8.02 91.33 47.11
C GLU A 76 7.36 90.06 47.66
N THR A 77 6.65 90.14 48.80
CA THR A 77 5.91 88.98 49.35
C THR A 77 4.77 88.53 48.44
N GLU A 78 4.13 89.44 47.69
CA GLU A 78 3.10 89.10 46.73
C GLU A 78 3.68 88.39 45.50
N ILE A 79 4.85 88.82 45.01
CA ILE A 79 5.59 88.13 43.95
C ILE A 79 5.98 86.73 44.43
N GLN A 80 6.57 86.60 45.61
CA GLN A 80 6.93 85.29 46.18
C GLN A 80 5.72 84.37 46.34
N ARG A 81 4.56 84.91 46.75
CA ARG A 81 3.32 84.13 46.86
C ARG A 81 2.82 83.66 45.50
N ARG A 82 2.88 84.50 44.47
CA ARG A 82 2.53 84.14 43.09
C ARG A 82 3.47 83.06 42.56
N ASP A 83 4.77 83.20 42.76
CA ASP A 83 5.76 82.20 42.34
C ASP A 83 5.55 80.85 43.03
N LEU A 84 5.28 80.86 44.34
CA LEU A 84 4.94 79.65 45.10
C LEU A 84 3.65 79.02 44.58
N HIS A 85 2.63 79.83 44.29
CA HIS A 85 1.36 79.34 43.76
C HIS A 85 1.54 78.68 42.38
N SER A 86 2.23 79.34 41.45
CA SER A 86 2.52 78.77 40.13
C SER A 86 3.36 77.49 40.23
N ARG A 87 4.29 77.41 41.18
CA ARG A 87 5.07 76.19 41.43
C ARG A 87 4.23 75.06 42.02
N LEU A 88 3.28 75.36 42.90
CA LEU A 88 2.33 74.38 43.42
C LEU A 88 1.40 73.86 42.31
N GLU A 89 0.84 74.75 41.48
CA GLU A 89 0.01 74.37 40.33
C GLU A 89 0.79 73.50 39.33
N PHE A 90 2.06 73.85 39.06
CA PHE A 90 2.93 73.04 38.21
C PHE A 90 3.17 71.64 38.81
N MET A 91 3.48 71.53 40.10
CA MET A 91 3.66 70.22 40.74
C MET A 91 2.36 69.41 40.76
N GLN A 92 1.21 70.05 40.99
CA GLN A 92 -0.08 69.37 40.98
C GLN A 92 -0.44 68.82 39.59
N THR A 93 -0.26 69.64 38.54
CA THR A 93 -0.49 69.21 37.15
C THR A 93 0.46 68.09 36.73
N GLN A 94 1.74 68.14 37.14
CA GLN A 94 2.70 67.04 36.93
C GLN A 94 2.24 65.77 37.63
N PHE A 95 1.84 65.84 38.89
CA PHE A 95 1.36 64.68 39.65
C PHE A 95 0.09 64.08 39.04
N GLU A 96 -0.86 64.91 38.59
CA GLU A 96 -2.07 64.46 37.90
C GLU A 96 -1.73 63.76 36.57
N MET A 97 -0.76 64.28 35.82
CA MET A 97 -0.28 63.67 34.58
C MET A 97 0.42 62.32 34.85
N GLU A 98 1.30 62.24 35.85
CA GLU A 98 1.96 60.99 36.27
C GLU A 98 0.93 59.93 36.70
N LYS A 99 -0.11 60.33 37.44
CA LYS A 99 -1.20 59.45 37.85
C LYS A 99 -2.00 58.94 36.65
N LEU A 100 -2.28 59.79 35.66
CA LEU A 100 -2.94 59.39 34.42
C LEU A 100 -2.08 58.41 33.61
N GLN A 101 -0.79 58.68 33.46
CA GLN A 101 0.16 57.80 32.78
C GLN A 101 0.27 56.44 33.48
N ALA A 102 0.34 56.41 34.82
CA ALA A 102 0.36 55.16 35.59
C ALA A 102 -0.93 54.36 35.41
N ALA A 103 -2.10 55.03 35.41
CA ALA A 103 -3.39 54.39 35.18
C ALA A 103 -3.53 53.85 33.74
N GLU A 104 -3.01 54.57 32.75
CA GLU A 104 -2.96 54.13 31.36
C GLU A 104 -2.03 52.93 31.19
N GLY A 105 -0.82 52.97 31.74
CA GLY A 105 0.11 51.83 31.73
C GLY A 105 -0.47 50.59 32.41
N GLN A 106 -1.20 50.75 33.52
CA GLN A 106 -1.94 49.64 34.16
C GLN A 106 -3.06 49.09 33.26
N ARG A 107 -3.78 49.96 32.55
CA ARG A 107 -4.83 49.55 31.61
C ARG A 107 -4.25 48.79 30.42
N GLU A 108 -3.15 49.27 29.86
CA GLU A 108 -2.43 48.60 28.76
C GLU A 108 -1.89 47.24 29.20
N MET A 109 -1.27 47.15 30.38
CA MET A 109 -0.82 45.88 30.97
C MET A 109 -2.00 44.91 31.17
N LYS A 110 -3.14 45.38 31.69
CA LYS A 110 -4.33 44.55 31.83
C LYS A 110 -4.88 44.08 30.48
N ASN A 111 -4.91 44.95 29.48
CA ASN A 111 -5.39 44.62 28.14
C ASN A 111 -4.46 43.64 27.42
N THR A 112 -3.15 43.77 27.58
CA THR A 112 -2.16 42.82 27.04
C THR A 112 -2.29 41.46 27.70
N LEU A 113 -2.42 41.40 29.03
CA LEU A 113 -2.64 40.14 29.75
C LEU A 113 -3.97 39.48 29.37
N MET A 114 -5.04 40.27 29.20
CA MET A 114 -6.34 39.77 28.75
C MET A 114 -6.26 39.16 27.35
N ARG A 115 -5.56 39.82 26.42
CA ARG A 115 -5.34 39.31 25.06
C ARG A 115 -4.53 38.00 25.07
N GLN A 116 -3.49 37.93 25.88
CA GLN A 116 -2.70 36.69 26.06
C GLN A 116 -3.54 35.55 26.63
N LEU A 117 -4.44 35.85 27.59
CA LEU A 117 -5.35 34.86 28.14
C LEU A 117 -6.34 34.34 27.09
N GLU A 118 -6.91 35.25 26.28
CA GLU A 118 -7.81 34.89 25.17
C GLU A 118 -7.10 34.02 24.12
N GLU A 119 -5.86 34.36 23.75
CA GLU A 119 -5.02 33.58 22.84
C GLU A 119 -4.77 32.16 23.37
N VAL A 120 -4.33 32.04 24.63
CA VAL A 120 -4.10 30.73 25.28
C VAL A 120 -5.39 29.91 25.38
N MET A 121 -6.54 30.55 25.64
CA MET A 121 -7.83 29.84 25.66
C MET A 121 -8.22 29.32 24.27
N ALA A 122 -8.00 30.12 23.22
CA ALA A 122 -8.25 29.70 21.84
C ALA A 122 -7.35 28.53 21.42
N ASP A 123 -6.05 28.60 21.76
CA ASP A 123 -5.10 27.52 21.52
C ASP A 123 -5.49 26.25 22.27
N LEU A 124 -5.87 26.36 23.55
CA LEU A 124 -6.32 25.22 24.34
C LEU A 124 -7.58 24.58 23.73
N GLN A 125 -8.51 25.38 23.23
CA GLN A 125 -9.72 24.88 22.57
C GLN A 125 -9.39 24.18 21.24
N SER A 126 -8.47 24.73 20.45
CA SER A 126 -7.95 24.12 19.23
C SER A 126 -7.28 22.76 19.52
N VAL A 127 -6.41 22.71 20.53
CA VAL A 127 -5.77 21.47 20.98
C VAL A 127 -6.80 20.44 21.42
N ARG A 128 -7.81 20.82 22.20
CA ARG A 128 -8.91 19.90 22.60
C ARG A 128 -9.68 19.36 21.40
N GLN A 129 -9.94 20.19 20.39
CA GLN A 129 -10.63 19.75 19.17
C GLN A 129 -9.78 18.74 18.40
N THR A 130 -8.49 19.02 18.20
CA THR A 130 -7.56 18.10 17.53
C THR A 130 -7.38 16.79 18.31
N GLU A 131 -7.26 16.85 19.64
CA GLU A 131 -7.21 15.66 20.50
C GLU A 131 -8.47 14.81 20.36
N SER A 132 -9.66 15.44 20.37
CA SER A 132 -10.93 14.72 20.16
C SER A 132 -11.03 14.10 18.77
N ALA A 133 -10.45 14.74 17.75
CA ALA A 133 -10.42 14.22 16.38
C ALA A 133 -9.48 13.02 16.27
N LEU A 134 -8.29 13.10 16.86
CA LEU A 134 -7.34 11.99 16.93
C LEU A 134 -7.91 10.80 17.73
N ARG A 135 -8.61 11.05 18.84
CA ARG A 135 -9.29 9.99 19.60
C ARG A 135 -10.32 9.27 18.75
N ARG A 136 -11.14 10.01 17.98
CA ARG A 136 -12.11 9.42 17.03
C ARG A 136 -11.41 8.61 15.94
N GLU A 137 -10.31 9.10 15.37
CA GLU A 137 -9.55 8.36 14.36
C GLU A 137 -8.91 7.07 14.92
N ILE A 138 -8.43 7.10 16.17
CA ILE A 138 -7.93 5.89 16.84
C ILE A 138 -9.07 4.89 17.06
N GLU A 139 -10.24 5.35 17.48
CA GLU A 139 -11.44 4.52 17.66
C GLU A 139 -11.87 3.86 16.34
N THR A 140 -11.94 4.63 15.24
CA THR A 140 -12.31 4.09 13.92
C THR A 140 -11.29 3.09 13.41
N ARG A 141 -9.98 3.39 13.54
CA ARG A 141 -8.92 2.43 13.16
C ARG A 141 -8.96 1.15 13.99
N LYS A 142 -9.28 1.24 15.28
CA LYS A 142 -9.49 0.05 16.13
C LYS A 142 -10.67 -0.78 15.66
N ALA A 143 -11.80 -0.14 15.33
CA ALA A 143 -12.97 -0.82 14.79
C ALA A 143 -12.67 -1.49 13.44
N GLU A 144 -12.02 -0.78 12.51
CA GLU A 144 -11.58 -1.34 11.22
C GLU A 144 -10.60 -2.51 11.38
N TRP A 145 -9.71 -2.43 12.37
CA TRP A 145 -8.80 -3.53 12.66
C TRP A 145 -9.56 -4.75 13.21
N GLN A 146 -10.53 -4.54 14.10
CA GLN A 146 -11.38 -5.60 14.62
C GLN A 146 -12.19 -6.27 13.52
N THR A 147 -12.80 -5.51 12.61
CA THR A 147 -13.54 -6.09 11.48
C THR A 147 -12.63 -6.88 10.55
N LYS A 148 -11.44 -6.36 10.22
CA LYS A 148 -10.44 -7.10 9.42
C LYS A 148 -9.99 -8.39 10.08
N MET A 149 -9.81 -8.38 11.40
CA MET A 149 -9.42 -9.56 12.16
C MET A 149 -10.51 -10.63 12.14
N GLU A 150 -11.77 -10.22 12.25
CA GLU A 150 -12.93 -11.12 12.20
C GLU A 150 -13.16 -11.66 10.79
N GLU A 151 -13.01 -10.83 9.76
CA GLU A 151 -13.00 -11.30 8.37
C GLU A 151 -11.86 -12.29 8.09
N ALA A 152 -10.66 -12.06 8.65
CA ALA A 152 -9.53 -12.96 8.49
C ALA A 152 -9.80 -14.32 9.15
N LYS A 153 -10.41 -14.33 10.34
CA LYS A 153 -10.86 -15.58 11.00
C LYS A 153 -11.90 -16.33 10.17
N ILE A 154 -12.86 -15.62 9.57
CA ILE A 154 -13.87 -16.23 8.69
C ILE A 154 -13.17 -16.87 7.47
N ARG A 155 -12.28 -16.13 6.79
CA ARG A 155 -11.51 -16.68 5.66
C ARG A 155 -10.65 -17.87 6.05
N GLU A 156 -10.05 -17.86 7.25
CA GLU A 156 -9.28 -19.00 7.76
C GLU A 156 -10.19 -20.22 7.99
N ALA A 157 -11.38 -20.03 8.53
CA ALA A 157 -12.35 -21.11 8.71
C ALA A 157 -12.81 -21.70 7.38
N GLU A 158 -13.13 -20.86 6.39
CA GLU A 158 -13.48 -21.29 5.02
C GLU A 158 -12.34 -22.09 4.37
N LEU A 159 -11.09 -21.61 4.47
CA LEU A 159 -9.93 -22.33 3.95
C LEU A 159 -9.74 -23.69 4.64
N LYS A 160 -9.92 -23.76 5.97
CA LYS A 160 -9.87 -25.03 6.70
C LYS A 160 -10.96 -26.00 6.25
N GLU A 161 -12.16 -25.52 5.98
CA GLU A 161 -13.25 -26.34 5.46
C GLU A 161 -12.94 -26.87 4.05
N THR A 162 -12.49 -26.00 3.14
CA THR A 162 -12.10 -26.43 1.78
C THR A 162 -10.93 -27.42 1.76
N LEU A 163 -10.00 -27.31 2.73
CA LEU A 163 -8.93 -28.30 2.91
C LEU A 163 -9.48 -29.65 3.36
N LYS A 164 -10.37 -29.68 4.36
CA LYS A 164 -11.03 -30.92 4.81
C LYS A 164 -11.80 -31.59 3.67
N GLU A 165 -12.55 -30.82 2.87
CA GLU A 165 -13.24 -31.39 1.71
C GLU A 165 -12.27 -31.99 0.68
N LYS A 166 -11.13 -31.34 0.42
CA LYS A 166 -10.11 -31.86 -0.49
C LYS A 166 -9.45 -33.12 0.05
N GLU A 167 -9.16 -33.17 1.35
CA GLU A 167 -8.65 -34.36 2.03
C GLU A 167 -9.64 -35.53 1.91
N GLU A 168 -10.92 -35.30 2.21
CA GLU A 168 -11.97 -36.32 2.04
C GLU A 168 -12.11 -36.80 0.59
N ARG A 169 -12.04 -35.88 -0.39
CA ARG A 169 -12.07 -36.24 -1.82
C ARG A 169 -10.84 -37.09 -2.20
N SER A 170 -9.66 -36.74 -1.71
CA SER A 170 -8.42 -37.49 -1.89
C SER A 170 -8.50 -38.88 -1.26
N GLU A 171 -9.03 -39.01 -0.04
CA GLU A 171 -9.24 -40.31 0.61
C GLU A 171 -10.24 -41.17 -0.14
N LYS A 172 -11.36 -40.60 -0.60
CA LYS A 172 -12.34 -41.32 -1.44
C LYS A 172 -11.72 -41.82 -2.75
N MET A 173 -10.82 -41.03 -3.34
CA MET A 173 -10.07 -41.42 -4.55
C MET A 173 -9.11 -42.59 -4.26
N LYS A 174 -8.30 -42.49 -3.20
CA LYS A 174 -7.42 -43.59 -2.76
C LYS A 174 -8.20 -44.88 -2.48
N GLN A 175 -9.36 -44.78 -1.82
CA GLN A 175 -10.23 -45.94 -1.60
C GLN A 175 -10.81 -46.52 -2.89
N PHE A 176 -11.03 -45.71 -3.93
CA PHE A 176 -11.48 -46.19 -5.23
C PHE A 176 -10.34 -46.93 -5.95
N GLU A 177 -9.16 -46.33 -5.98
CA GLU A 177 -7.94 -46.92 -6.55
C GLU A 177 -7.59 -48.26 -5.86
N GLU A 178 -7.68 -48.34 -4.54
CA GLU A 178 -7.43 -49.59 -3.80
C GLU A 178 -8.45 -50.68 -4.16
N ARG A 179 -9.72 -50.32 -4.35
CA ARG A 179 -10.77 -51.28 -4.76
C ARG A 179 -10.53 -51.78 -6.19
N GLU A 180 -10.14 -50.89 -7.09
CA GLU A 180 -9.80 -51.23 -8.48
C GLU A 180 -8.57 -52.16 -8.54
N ALA A 181 -7.52 -51.84 -7.78
CA ALA A 181 -6.33 -52.68 -7.67
C ALA A 181 -6.66 -54.10 -7.15
N LYS A 182 -7.52 -54.21 -6.11
CA LYS A 182 -7.99 -55.51 -5.61
C LYS A 182 -8.83 -56.28 -6.65
N ALA A 183 -9.65 -55.59 -7.44
CA ALA A 183 -10.42 -56.24 -8.52
C ALA A 183 -9.50 -56.76 -9.64
N LEU A 184 -8.51 -55.97 -10.05
CA LEU A 184 -7.51 -56.38 -11.03
C LEU A 184 -6.67 -57.57 -10.55
N GLN A 185 -6.27 -57.56 -9.28
CA GLN A 185 -5.54 -58.69 -8.69
C GLN A 185 -6.38 -59.96 -8.70
N ARG A 186 -7.66 -59.89 -8.33
CA ARG A 186 -8.57 -61.05 -8.38
C ARG A 186 -8.73 -61.59 -9.79
N GLY A 187 -8.98 -60.72 -10.78
CA GLY A 187 -9.06 -61.14 -12.18
C GLY A 187 -7.77 -61.80 -12.68
N ALA A 188 -6.60 -61.28 -12.29
CA ALA A 188 -5.32 -61.90 -12.63
C ALA A 188 -5.10 -63.26 -11.96
N GLU A 189 -5.55 -63.43 -10.71
CA GLU A 189 -5.49 -64.71 -10.00
C GLU A 189 -6.46 -65.76 -10.58
N GLU A 190 -7.66 -65.35 -10.98
CA GLU A 190 -8.65 -66.20 -11.65
C GLU A 190 -8.12 -66.71 -13.00
N GLU A 191 -7.56 -65.81 -13.82
CA GLU A 191 -6.89 -66.22 -15.06
C GLU A 191 -5.74 -67.18 -14.79
N ARG A 192 -4.88 -66.90 -13.80
CA ARG A 192 -3.81 -67.84 -13.42
C ARG A 192 -4.35 -69.20 -12.98
N LYS A 193 -5.49 -69.27 -12.29
CA LYS A 193 -6.12 -70.54 -11.90
C LYS A 193 -6.63 -71.28 -13.13
N LYS A 194 -7.29 -70.58 -14.07
CA LYS A 194 -7.75 -71.17 -15.32
C LYS A 194 -6.60 -71.77 -16.13
N HIS A 195 -5.52 -71.02 -16.31
CA HIS A 195 -4.31 -71.51 -17.00
C HIS A 195 -3.69 -72.72 -16.28
N ARG A 196 -3.71 -72.77 -14.94
CA ARG A 196 -3.24 -73.97 -14.20
C ARG A 196 -4.10 -75.20 -14.51
N VAL A 197 -5.42 -75.04 -14.56
CA VAL A 197 -6.34 -76.14 -14.88
C VAL A 197 -6.10 -76.63 -16.31
N GLU A 198 -6.03 -75.72 -17.29
CA GLU A 198 -5.72 -76.05 -18.69
C GLU A 198 -4.38 -76.80 -18.81
N VAL A 199 -3.34 -76.37 -18.09
CA VAL A 199 -2.04 -77.07 -18.07
C VAL A 199 -2.16 -78.49 -17.51
N GLU A 200 -2.95 -78.72 -16.45
CA GLU A 200 -3.17 -80.07 -15.91
C GLU A 200 -4.00 -80.94 -16.87
N GLU A 201 -4.98 -80.37 -17.58
CA GLU A 201 -5.72 -81.07 -18.63
C GLU A 201 -4.80 -81.50 -19.78
N TYR A 202 -3.94 -80.59 -20.27
CA TYR A 202 -2.94 -80.93 -21.29
C TYR A 202 -1.94 -81.98 -20.79
N ARG A 203 -1.51 -81.91 -19.53
CA ARG A 203 -0.63 -82.94 -18.93
C ARG A 203 -1.31 -84.30 -18.91
N GLU A 204 -2.60 -84.36 -18.59
CA GLU A 204 -3.36 -85.60 -18.60
C GLU A 204 -3.54 -86.14 -20.02
N GLN A 205 -3.84 -85.29 -21.00
CA GLN A 205 -3.87 -85.69 -22.42
C GLN A 205 -2.53 -86.30 -22.85
N VAL A 206 -1.41 -85.68 -22.48
CA VAL A 206 -0.07 -86.20 -22.76
C VAL A 206 0.15 -87.57 -22.08
N ARG A 207 -0.30 -87.77 -20.83
CA ARG A 207 -0.24 -89.09 -20.17
C ARG A 207 -1.07 -90.14 -20.91
N GLN A 208 -2.29 -89.80 -21.31
CA GLN A 208 -3.18 -90.70 -22.03
C GLN A 208 -2.60 -91.07 -23.40
N HIS A 209 -2.04 -90.10 -24.12
CA HIS A 209 -1.34 -90.34 -25.38
C HIS A 209 -0.12 -91.23 -25.17
N ALA A 210 0.71 -90.96 -24.17
CA ALA A 210 1.87 -91.79 -23.85
C ALA A 210 1.47 -93.24 -23.55
N PHE A 211 0.41 -93.47 -22.77
CA PHE A 211 -0.10 -94.82 -22.48
C PHE A 211 -0.60 -95.52 -23.75
N THR A 212 -1.32 -94.79 -24.60
CA THR A 212 -1.83 -95.32 -25.87
C THR A 212 -0.68 -95.71 -26.81
N ILE A 213 0.36 -94.88 -26.92
CA ILE A 213 1.56 -95.16 -27.71
C ILE A 213 2.22 -96.44 -27.20
N VAL A 214 2.48 -96.57 -25.90
CA VAL A 214 3.09 -97.78 -25.32
C VAL A 214 2.23 -99.02 -25.57
N ALA A 215 0.90 -98.91 -25.48
CA ALA A 215 0.00 -100.02 -25.79
C ALA A 215 0.07 -100.42 -27.29
N MET A 216 0.13 -99.43 -28.19
CA MET A 216 0.31 -99.68 -29.63
C MET A 216 1.68 -100.28 -29.94
N GLU A 217 2.76 -99.77 -29.36
CA GLU A 217 4.11 -100.33 -29.46
C GLU A 217 4.14 -101.79 -28.98
N THR A 218 3.48 -102.09 -27.85
CA THR A 218 3.37 -103.46 -27.34
C THR A 218 2.62 -104.38 -28.32
N ARG A 219 1.56 -103.89 -28.96
CA ARG A 219 0.81 -104.65 -29.99
C ARG A 219 1.65 -104.87 -31.24
N ILE A 220 2.41 -103.87 -31.68
CA ILE A 220 3.33 -103.98 -32.82
C ILE A 220 4.42 -105.00 -32.50
N ASN A 221 5.05 -104.94 -31.32
CA ASN A 221 6.07 -105.91 -30.90
C ASN A 221 5.51 -107.33 -30.83
N LYS A 222 4.28 -107.53 -30.32
CA LYS A 222 3.61 -108.84 -30.34
C LYS A 222 3.30 -109.32 -31.75
N ALA A 223 2.85 -108.43 -32.64
CA ALA A 223 2.62 -108.75 -34.04
C ALA A 223 3.91 -109.18 -34.74
N GLN A 224 5.01 -108.46 -34.50
CA GLN A 224 6.36 -108.81 -34.99
C GLN A 224 6.82 -110.17 -34.45
N GLN A 225 6.70 -110.43 -33.14
CA GLN A 225 7.00 -111.75 -32.56
C GLN A 225 6.12 -112.86 -33.15
N SER A 226 4.84 -112.59 -33.42
CA SER A 226 3.97 -113.56 -34.07
C SER A 226 4.36 -113.78 -35.54
N GLU A 227 4.82 -112.75 -36.24
CA GLU A 227 5.33 -112.84 -37.61
C GLU A 227 6.63 -113.66 -37.65
N GLU A 228 7.54 -113.46 -36.70
CA GLU A 228 8.74 -114.30 -36.53
C GLU A 228 8.36 -115.77 -36.30
N ARG A 229 7.42 -116.04 -35.39
CA ARG A 229 6.88 -117.40 -35.19
C ARG A 229 6.18 -117.95 -36.43
N TRP A 230 5.45 -117.12 -37.17
CA TRP A 230 4.84 -117.52 -38.44
C TRP A 230 5.91 -117.84 -39.48
N LYS A 231 7.03 -117.10 -39.54
CA LYS A 231 8.16 -117.43 -40.40
C LYS A 231 8.79 -118.76 -40.00
N GLU A 232 9.00 -119.01 -38.72
CA GLU A 232 9.46 -120.32 -38.21
C GLU A 232 8.50 -121.45 -38.64
N ILE A 233 7.19 -121.27 -38.42
CA ILE A 233 6.16 -122.25 -38.84
C ILE A 233 6.10 -122.37 -40.38
N GLU A 234 6.33 -121.30 -41.13
CA GLU A 234 6.35 -121.30 -42.59
C GLU A 234 7.58 -122.04 -43.11
N GLU A 235 8.75 -121.87 -42.49
CA GLU A 235 9.97 -122.65 -42.73
C GLU A 235 9.76 -124.13 -42.38
N GLU A 236 9.14 -124.44 -41.24
CA GLU A 236 8.76 -125.81 -40.87
C GLU A 236 7.76 -126.39 -41.87
N ARG A 237 6.74 -125.62 -42.26
CA ARG A 237 5.74 -126.01 -43.27
C ARG A 237 6.39 -126.20 -44.63
N ASP A 238 7.36 -125.39 -45.01
CA ASP A 238 8.07 -125.53 -46.27
C ASP A 238 8.99 -126.75 -46.23
N SER A 239 9.65 -127.03 -45.10
CA SER A 239 10.33 -128.31 -44.87
C SER A 239 9.37 -129.50 -44.93
N LEU A 240 8.18 -129.39 -44.33
CA LEU A 240 7.14 -130.41 -44.38
C LEU A 240 6.50 -130.51 -45.77
N LYS A 241 6.41 -129.43 -46.55
CA LYS A 241 5.95 -129.42 -47.94
C LYS A 241 7.01 -129.95 -48.88
N GLU A 242 8.30 -129.80 -48.56
CA GLU A 242 9.40 -130.47 -49.26
C GLU A 242 9.25 -131.98 -49.05
N GLN A 243 9.07 -132.42 -47.79
CA GLN A 243 8.75 -133.82 -47.44
C GLN A 243 7.43 -134.30 -48.05
N LEU A 244 6.40 -133.45 -48.08
CA LEU A 244 5.11 -133.75 -48.68
C LEU A 244 5.25 -133.77 -50.20
N LYS A 245 6.02 -132.90 -50.87
CA LYS A 245 6.32 -132.98 -52.32
C LYS A 245 7.11 -134.23 -52.64
N GLU A 246 7.99 -134.68 -51.76
CA GLU A 246 8.61 -136.00 -51.83
C GLU A 246 7.55 -137.12 -51.76
N ALA A 247 6.52 -136.96 -50.92
CA ALA A 247 5.40 -137.90 -50.77
C ALA A 247 4.27 -137.74 -51.82
N LEU A 248 4.07 -136.55 -52.40
CA LEU A 248 3.05 -136.19 -53.39
C LEU A 248 3.59 -136.38 -54.82
N GLY A 249 4.92 -136.30 -54.98
CA GLY A 249 5.63 -136.93 -56.10
C GLY A 249 5.39 -138.45 -56.16
N ARG A 250 4.88 -139.06 -55.07
CA ARG A 250 4.38 -140.44 -55.06
C ARG A 250 2.86 -140.58 -55.24
N LEU A 251 2.05 -139.52 -55.16
CA LEU A 251 0.59 -139.58 -55.31
C LEU A 251 0.02 -138.22 -55.73
N GLY A 252 -0.35 -138.08 -57.01
CA GLY A 252 -0.79 -136.81 -57.59
C GLY A 252 -2.29 -136.51 -57.48
N GLY A 253 -2.58 -135.21 -57.60
CA GLY A 253 -3.76 -134.62 -58.27
C GLY A 253 -5.09 -134.56 -57.50
N PHE A 254 -5.62 -133.35 -57.26
CA PHE A 254 -6.84 -132.82 -57.92
C PHE A 254 -7.30 -131.47 -57.33
N GLU A 255 -8.05 -130.75 -58.16
CA GLU A 255 -8.43 -129.34 -58.16
C GLU A 255 -9.69 -128.98 -57.33
N SER A 256 -9.95 -127.66 -57.20
CA SER A 256 -11.21 -126.93 -57.48
C SER A 256 -11.91 -126.13 -56.36
N ASN A 257 -12.10 -124.83 -56.65
CA ASN A 257 -13.27 -123.92 -56.51
C ASN A 257 -14.33 -124.09 -55.39
N SER A 258 -14.77 -122.96 -54.79
CA SER A 258 -16.07 -122.28 -55.09
C SER A 258 -16.62 -121.40 -53.92
N THR A 259 -17.00 -120.16 -54.27
CA THR A 259 -18.24 -119.37 -53.98
C THR A 259 -19.06 -119.52 -52.67
N SER A 260 -19.57 -118.38 -52.12
CA SER A 260 -21.02 -118.11 -51.83
C SER A 260 -21.37 -117.34 -50.53
N TYR A 261 -22.21 -116.28 -50.68
CA TYR A 261 -23.39 -115.75 -49.91
C TYR A 261 -23.56 -116.01 -48.38
N THR A 262 -24.23 -115.19 -47.53
CA THR A 262 -25.64 -114.71 -47.55
C THR A 262 -25.93 -113.62 -46.50
N SER A 263 -27.03 -112.88 -46.75
CA SER A 263 -27.79 -111.91 -45.93
C SER A 263 -28.58 -112.53 -44.75
N GLU A 264 -28.92 -111.76 -43.71
CA GLU A 264 -30.22 -111.90 -43.01
C GLU A 264 -30.62 -110.76 -42.05
N LYS A 265 -31.94 -110.48 -42.06
CA LYS A 265 -32.87 -110.04 -40.98
C LYS A 265 -33.13 -108.56 -40.70
N GLN A 266 -34.30 -108.11 -41.19
CA GLN A 266 -35.11 -106.97 -40.77
C GLN A 266 -36.04 -107.35 -39.61
N GLN A 267 -35.93 -106.68 -38.46
CA GLN A 267 -37.01 -106.62 -37.44
C GLN A 267 -36.95 -105.40 -36.48
N GLU A 268 -36.16 -104.36 -36.77
CA GLU A 268 -35.99 -103.15 -35.93
C GLU A 268 -36.73 -101.83 -36.34
N PRO A 269 -37.53 -101.71 -37.43
CA PRO A 269 -37.91 -100.37 -37.89
C PRO A 269 -38.97 -99.65 -37.05
N ASP A 270 -39.87 -100.34 -36.34
CA ASP A 270 -41.03 -99.65 -35.73
C ASP A 270 -40.72 -98.96 -34.38
N GLN A 271 -39.78 -99.51 -33.60
CA GLN A 271 -39.29 -98.87 -32.36
C GLN A 271 -38.34 -97.70 -32.67
N THR A 272 -37.58 -97.80 -33.76
CA THR A 272 -36.71 -96.72 -34.23
C THR A 272 -37.54 -95.56 -34.81
N ILE A 273 -38.62 -95.85 -35.56
CA ILE A 273 -39.53 -94.81 -36.08
C ILE A 273 -40.23 -94.05 -34.94
N THR A 274 -40.64 -94.72 -33.86
CA THR A 274 -41.28 -94.05 -32.71
C THR A 274 -40.28 -93.22 -31.89
N SER A 275 -39.04 -93.70 -31.69
CA SER A 275 -37.96 -92.93 -31.06
C SER A 275 -37.60 -91.67 -31.87
N LEU A 276 -37.50 -91.79 -33.19
CA LEU A 276 -37.21 -90.66 -34.09
C LEU A 276 -38.32 -89.61 -34.07
N ARG A 277 -39.59 -90.00 -33.98
CA ARG A 277 -40.72 -89.05 -33.85
C ARG A 277 -40.70 -88.30 -32.52
N ALA A 278 -40.41 -88.98 -31.41
CA ALA A 278 -40.29 -88.32 -30.11
C ALA A 278 -39.09 -87.35 -30.08
N SER A 279 -37.94 -87.75 -30.67
CA SER A 279 -36.76 -86.88 -30.80
C SER A 279 -37.02 -85.68 -31.71
N LEU A 280 -37.80 -85.84 -32.78
CA LEU A 280 -38.18 -84.74 -33.67
C LEU A 280 -39.02 -83.68 -32.93
N VAL A 281 -40.01 -84.12 -32.14
CA VAL A 281 -40.84 -83.22 -31.32
C VAL A 281 -40.00 -82.50 -30.26
N SER A 282 -39.06 -83.20 -29.61
CA SER A 282 -38.14 -82.60 -28.64
C SER A 282 -37.25 -81.53 -29.28
N SER A 283 -36.69 -81.82 -30.47
CA SER A 283 -35.86 -80.86 -31.21
C SER A 283 -36.68 -79.65 -31.69
N GLN A 284 -37.93 -79.87 -32.12
CA GLN A 284 -38.83 -78.78 -32.49
C GLN A 284 -39.16 -77.86 -31.31
N GLN A 285 -39.39 -78.42 -30.12
CA GLN A 285 -39.63 -77.65 -28.91
C GLN A 285 -38.38 -76.84 -28.49
N GLU A 286 -37.19 -77.44 -28.62
CA GLU A 286 -35.93 -76.75 -28.36
C GLU A 286 -35.72 -75.58 -29.32
N VAL A 287 -35.98 -75.76 -30.62
CA VAL A 287 -35.91 -74.69 -31.62
C VAL A 287 -36.88 -73.55 -31.31
N VAL A 288 -38.09 -73.84 -30.85
CA VAL A 288 -39.04 -72.80 -30.40
C VAL A 288 -38.50 -72.06 -29.19
N SER A 289 -37.97 -72.77 -28.18
CA SER A 289 -37.37 -72.13 -26.99
C SER A 289 -36.16 -71.25 -27.34
N GLN A 290 -35.31 -71.69 -28.28
CA GLN A 290 -34.18 -70.90 -28.77
C GLN A 290 -34.66 -69.67 -29.57
N SER A 291 -35.74 -69.81 -30.35
CA SER A 291 -36.36 -68.68 -31.07
C SER A 291 -36.93 -67.63 -30.10
N GLU A 292 -37.55 -68.04 -28.99
CA GLU A 292 -38.00 -67.13 -27.94
C GLU A 292 -36.84 -66.36 -27.30
N ILE A 293 -35.72 -67.02 -27.02
CA ILE A 293 -34.50 -66.39 -26.49
C ILE A 293 -33.91 -65.41 -27.51
N ILE A 294 -33.83 -65.79 -28.79
CA ILE A 294 -33.33 -64.91 -29.86
C ILE A 294 -34.21 -63.66 -29.99
N ASN A 295 -35.53 -63.81 -29.89
CA ASN A 295 -36.46 -62.68 -29.94
C ASN A 295 -36.31 -61.77 -28.72
N ALA A 296 -36.17 -62.34 -27.52
CA ALA A 296 -35.93 -61.57 -26.30
C ALA A 296 -34.62 -60.76 -26.40
N LEU A 297 -33.52 -61.41 -26.82
CA LEU A 297 -32.24 -60.74 -27.02
C LEU A 297 -32.30 -59.68 -28.14
N SER A 298 -33.08 -59.91 -29.19
CA SER A 298 -33.28 -58.94 -30.26
C SER A 298 -34.05 -57.70 -29.77
N CYS A 299 -35.07 -57.91 -28.93
CA CYS A 299 -35.77 -56.83 -28.24
C CYS A 299 -34.82 -56.04 -27.33
N ASP A 300 -34.04 -56.72 -26.49
CA ASP A 300 -33.07 -56.07 -25.59
C ASP A 300 -32.02 -55.26 -26.39
N LEU A 301 -31.53 -55.79 -27.51
CA LEU A 301 -30.57 -55.11 -28.37
C LEU A 301 -31.18 -53.87 -29.03
N SER A 302 -32.41 -53.97 -29.54
CA SER A 302 -33.14 -52.81 -30.09
C SER A 302 -33.40 -51.73 -29.04
N GLN A 303 -33.72 -52.13 -27.80
CA GLN A 303 -33.91 -51.20 -26.69
C GLN A 303 -32.59 -50.52 -26.30
N ALA A 304 -31.49 -51.27 -26.24
CA ALA A 304 -30.16 -50.73 -26.00
C ALA A 304 -29.75 -49.74 -27.12
N HIS A 305 -30.05 -50.06 -28.38
CA HIS A 305 -29.81 -49.14 -29.50
C HIS A 305 -30.63 -47.86 -29.41
N ALA A 306 -31.91 -47.94 -29.02
CA ALA A 306 -32.74 -46.76 -28.79
C ALA A 306 -32.16 -45.87 -27.67
N GLN A 307 -31.79 -46.47 -26.53
CA GLN A 307 -31.16 -45.74 -25.42
C GLN A 307 -29.82 -45.10 -25.81
N LEU A 308 -28.99 -45.81 -26.56
CA LEU A 308 -27.73 -45.26 -27.07
C LEU A 308 -27.99 -44.12 -28.05
N SER A 309 -29.02 -44.21 -28.90
CA SER A 309 -29.42 -43.14 -29.81
C SER A 309 -29.89 -41.90 -29.06
N ASP A 310 -30.70 -42.07 -28.01
CA ASP A 310 -31.17 -40.98 -27.16
C ASP A 310 -30.00 -40.30 -26.43
N MET A 311 -29.12 -41.07 -25.79
CA MET A 311 -27.92 -40.53 -25.13
C MET A 311 -26.97 -39.84 -26.12
N THR A 312 -26.86 -40.36 -27.35
CA THR A 312 -26.06 -39.72 -28.40
C THR A 312 -26.69 -38.38 -28.83
N GLY A 313 -28.01 -38.32 -28.93
CA GLY A 313 -28.76 -37.09 -29.18
C GLY A 313 -28.58 -36.07 -28.05
N GLU A 314 -28.77 -36.48 -26.80
CA GLU A 314 -28.61 -35.62 -25.62
C GLU A 314 -27.18 -35.09 -25.48
N LEU A 315 -26.15 -35.94 -25.69
CA LEU A 315 -24.76 -35.50 -25.68
C LEU A 315 -24.47 -34.47 -26.78
N SER A 316 -25.05 -34.65 -27.97
CA SER A 316 -24.95 -33.70 -29.06
C SER A 316 -25.65 -32.37 -28.74
N GLU A 317 -26.82 -32.39 -28.11
CA GLU A 317 -27.54 -31.18 -27.70
C GLU A 317 -26.81 -30.43 -26.59
N GLN A 318 -26.23 -31.15 -25.62
CA GLN A 318 -25.42 -30.56 -24.57
C GLN A 318 -24.19 -29.85 -25.15
N GLN A 319 -23.48 -30.49 -26.08
CA GLN A 319 -22.35 -29.87 -26.78
C GLN A 319 -22.78 -28.63 -27.58
N LYS A 320 -23.95 -28.65 -28.21
CA LYS A 320 -24.51 -27.51 -28.92
C LYS A 320 -24.83 -26.35 -27.98
N LEU A 321 -25.45 -26.62 -26.84
CA LEU A 321 -25.77 -25.60 -25.82
C LEU A 321 -24.51 -24.98 -25.22
N GLU A 322 -23.49 -25.78 -24.92
CA GLU A 322 -22.20 -25.28 -24.45
C GLU A 322 -21.54 -24.39 -25.49
N PHE A 323 -21.57 -24.78 -26.77
CA PHE A 323 -21.04 -23.97 -27.85
C PHE A 323 -21.80 -22.64 -28.03
N GLU A 324 -23.13 -22.65 -27.93
CA GLU A 324 -23.96 -21.45 -27.97
C GLU A 324 -23.67 -20.52 -26.78
N SER A 325 -23.46 -21.07 -25.58
CA SER A 325 -23.07 -20.32 -24.38
C SER A 325 -21.69 -19.67 -24.55
N HIS A 326 -20.70 -20.42 -25.03
CA HIS A 326 -19.37 -19.88 -25.32
C HIS A 326 -19.41 -18.82 -26.43
N LYS A 327 -20.22 -19.01 -27.47
CA LYS A 327 -20.43 -18.01 -28.52
C LYS A 327 -21.01 -16.72 -27.97
N ALA A 328 -22.02 -16.80 -27.09
CA ALA A 328 -22.59 -15.62 -26.43
C ALA A 328 -21.55 -14.90 -25.56
N LEU A 329 -20.75 -15.64 -24.80
CA LEU A 329 -19.66 -15.08 -23.99
C LEU A 329 -18.61 -14.36 -24.84
N VAL A 330 -18.20 -14.95 -25.97
CA VAL A 330 -17.22 -14.33 -26.88
C VAL A 330 -17.79 -13.04 -27.48
N VAL A 331 -19.07 -13.00 -27.82
CA VAL A 331 -19.73 -11.77 -28.30
C VAL A 331 -19.72 -10.69 -27.22
N ASP A 332 -20.03 -11.03 -25.97
CA ASP A 332 -19.99 -10.08 -24.84
C ASP A 332 -18.56 -9.56 -24.61
N GLN A 333 -17.57 -10.44 -24.58
CA GLN A 333 -16.15 -10.07 -24.47
C GLN A 333 -15.72 -9.13 -25.61
N LYS A 334 -16.17 -9.39 -26.84
CA LYS A 334 -15.88 -8.52 -28.00
C LYS A 334 -16.49 -7.13 -27.82
N ILE A 335 -17.72 -7.04 -27.30
CA ILE A 335 -18.37 -5.76 -26.99
C ILE A 335 -17.57 -5.01 -25.90
N GLN A 336 -17.17 -5.69 -24.83
CA GLN A 336 -16.37 -5.10 -23.76
C GLN A 336 -15.01 -4.59 -24.27
N LEU A 337 -14.31 -5.38 -25.09
CA LEU A 337 -13.05 -4.96 -25.72
C LEU A 337 -13.24 -3.77 -26.65
N SER A 338 -14.33 -3.73 -27.43
CA SER A 338 -14.66 -2.57 -28.26
C SER A 338 -14.90 -1.31 -27.41
N MET A 339 -15.64 -1.42 -26.32
CA MET A 339 -15.89 -0.29 -25.41
C MET A 339 -14.61 0.20 -24.73
N LEU A 340 -13.74 -0.72 -24.30
CA LEU A 340 -12.44 -0.38 -23.70
C LEU A 340 -11.52 0.28 -24.73
N THR A 341 -11.50 -0.23 -25.97
CA THR A 341 -10.75 0.38 -27.07
C THR A 341 -11.24 1.79 -27.35
N GLN A 342 -12.56 2.02 -27.37
CA GLN A 342 -13.14 3.35 -27.53
C GLN A 342 -12.79 4.30 -26.37
N LYS A 343 -12.82 3.81 -25.12
CA LYS A 343 -12.38 4.61 -23.97
C LYS A 343 -10.90 4.98 -24.06
N LEU A 344 -10.07 4.05 -24.51
CA LEU A 344 -8.63 4.27 -24.70
C LEU A 344 -8.37 5.30 -25.81
N THR A 345 -9.11 5.26 -26.93
CA THR A 345 -8.97 6.27 -27.98
C THR A 345 -9.43 7.65 -27.52
N MET A 346 -10.52 7.74 -26.75
CA MET A 346 -10.95 9.00 -26.13
C MET A 346 -9.92 9.54 -25.14
N MET A 347 -9.35 8.68 -24.29
CA MET A 347 -8.26 9.08 -23.39
C MET A 347 -7.02 9.53 -24.17
N SER A 348 -6.66 8.83 -25.25
CA SER A 348 -5.54 9.21 -26.11
C SER A 348 -5.76 10.59 -26.74
N GLN A 349 -6.97 10.89 -27.19
CA GLN A 349 -7.32 12.22 -27.72
C GLN A 349 -7.22 13.31 -26.65
N LEU A 350 -7.70 13.05 -25.43
CA LEU A 350 -7.59 13.99 -24.32
C LEU A 350 -6.15 14.25 -23.90
N VAL A 351 -5.31 13.22 -23.88
CA VAL A 351 -3.87 13.36 -23.61
C VAL A 351 -3.22 14.22 -24.69
N GLN A 352 -3.51 13.94 -25.96
CA GLN A 352 -2.99 14.75 -27.07
C GLN A 352 -3.44 16.21 -26.98
N GLN A 353 -4.70 16.49 -26.63
CA GLN A 353 -5.19 17.84 -26.39
C GLN A 353 -4.44 18.54 -25.25
N LYS A 354 -4.17 17.84 -24.15
CA LYS A 354 -3.40 18.38 -23.02
C LYS A 354 -1.94 18.62 -23.39
N ASP A 355 -1.34 17.76 -24.20
CA ASP A 355 0.02 17.95 -24.71
C ASP A 355 0.10 19.19 -25.65
N GLU A 356 -0.93 19.44 -26.45
CA GLU A 356 -1.02 20.64 -27.27
C GLU A 356 -1.23 21.91 -26.43
N GLU A 357 -2.09 21.86 -25.40
CA GLU A 357 -2.29 22.98 -24.46
C GLU A 357 -1.01 23.31 -23.69
N THR A 358 -0.31 22.30 -23.18
CA THR A 358 0.96 22.49 -22.44
C THR A 358 2.05 23.04 -23.36
N LYS A 359 2.16 22.57 -24.61
CA LYS A 359 3.06 23.19 -25.60
C LYS A 359 2.72 24.65 -25.86
N LYS A 360 1.44 24.99 -26.06
CA LYS A 360 1.00 26.39 -26.25
C LYS A 360 1.30 27.27 -25.04
N LEU A 361 1.11 26.76 -23.82
CA LEU A 361 1.45 27.49 -22.60
C LEU A 361 2.97 27.66 -22.44
N GLY A 362 3.76 26.64 -22.79
CA GLY A 362 5.22 26.71 -22.81
C GLY A 362 5.75 27.73 -23.83
N GLU A 363 5.18 27.77 -25.03
CA GLU A 363 5.51 28.78 -26.04
C GLU A 363 5.17 30.20 -25.59
N LYS A 364 3.99 30.40 -24.98
CA LYS A 364 3.61 31.70 -24.39
C LYS A 364 4.56 32.13 -23.27
N LEU A 365 4.94 31.20 -22.39
CA LEU A 365 5.92 31.47 -21.34
C LEU A 365 7.25 31.90 -21.93
N ARG A 366 7.75 31.17 -22.95
CA ARG A 366 8.99 31.52 -23.66
C ARG A 366 8.91 32.91 -24.29
N GLN A 367 7.79 33.25 -24.93
CA GLN A 367 7.56 34.58 -25.50
C GLN A 367 7.58 35.67 -24.41
N THR A 368 6.90 35.46 -23.28
CA THR A 368 6.92 36.45 -22.18
C THR A 368 8.29 36.60 -21.54
N GLU A 369 9.06 35.51 -21.45
CA GLU A 369 10.44 35.54 -20.97
C GLU A 369 11.34 36.33 -21.93
N GLU A 370 11.21 36.09 -23.23
CA GLU A 370 11.95 36.82 -24.27
C GLU A 370 11.56 38.31 -24.33
N ASP A 371 10.28 38.64 -24.19
CA ASP A 371 9.79 40.01 -24.09
C ASP A 371 10.33 40.72 -22.83
N SER A 372 10.38 40.00 -21.70
CA SER A 372 10.94 40.53 -20.44
C SER A 372 12.45 40.76 -20.54
N LYS A 373 13.18 39.85 -21.19
CA LYS A 373 14.62 39.98 -21.48
C LYS A 373 14.89 41.14 -22.44
N SER A 374 14.08 41.29 -23.48
CA SER A 374 14.17 42.39 -24.44
C SER A 374 13.91 43.75 -23.79
N LYS A 375 12.89 43.84 -22.91
CA LYS A 375 12.64 45.03 -22.09
C LYS A 375 13.82 45.33 -21.15
N ALA A 376 14.34 44.32 -20.46
CA ALA A 376 15.50 44.48 -19.58
C ALA A 376 16.78 44.90 -20.34
N ALA A 377 16.94 44.47 -21.58
CA ALA A 377 18.02 44.93 -22.46
C ALA A 377 17.82 46.39 -22.90
N ALA A 378 16.59 46.79 -23.27
CA ALA A 378 16.26 48.17 -23.62
C ALA A 378 16.48 49.15 -22.45
N TYR A 379 16.15 48.75 -21.21
CA TYR A 379 16.46 49.54 -20.02
C TYR A 379 17.98 49.71 -19.82
N ARG A 380 18.77 48.67 -20.06
CA ARG A 380 20.24 48.75 -19.98
C ARG A 380 20.84 49.61 -21.09
N GLU A 381 20.26 49.64 -22.27
CA GLU A 381 20.72 50.55 -23.34
C GLU A 381 20.35 52.02 -23.06
N MET A 382 19.16 52.31 -22.51
CA MET A 382 18.79 53.65 -22.05
C MET A 382 19.74 54.17 -20.95
N GLU A 383 20.16 53.30 -20.03
CA GLU A 383 21.10 53.64 -18.96
C GLU A 383 22.53 53.89 -19.50
N ASN A 384 22.93 53.19 -20.56
CA ASN A 384 24.23 53.38 -21.21
C ASN A 384 24.29 54.55 -22.22
N THR A 385 23.15 55.15 -22.59
CA THR A 385 23.11 56.32 -23.50
C THR A 385 23.17 57.66 -22.74
N SER A 386 23.12 57.66 -21.40
CA SER A 386 23.19 58.86 -20.56
C SER A 386 24.51 58.93 -19.78
N LEU A 387 25.63 59.08 -20.48
CA LEU A 387 26.91 59.45 -19.87
C LEU A 387 27.48 60.72 -20.52
N VAL A 388 27.18 61.88 -19.92
CA VAL A 388 28.02 63.10 -19.99
C VAL A 388 28.06 63.76 -18.60
N PRO A 389 29.24 64.19 -18.09
CA PRO A 389 29.44 64.59 -16.70
C PRO A 389 29.49 66.12 -16.52
N LEU A 390 28.86 66.69 -15.49
CA LEU A 390 29.44 67.85 -14.79
C LEU A 390 28.75 68.20 -13.46
N GLN A 391 29.60 68.81 -12.65
CA GLN A 391 29.50 69.32 -11.29
C GLN A 391 28.33 70.27 -10.98
N THR A 392 28.16 70.43 -9.66
CA THR A 392 27.70 71.62 -8.92
C THR A 392 26.20 71.91 -8.77
N SER A 393 25.79 71.72 -7.50
CA SER A 393 25.22 72.76 -6.62
C SER A 393 23.70 72.75 -6.34
N ARG A 394 23.43 72.59 -5.04
CA ARG A 394 22.57 73.42 -4.18
C ARG A 394 21.04 73.25 -4.23
N ASN A 395 20.55 72.67 -3.12
CA ASN A 395 19.27 72.88 -2.42
C ASN A 395 17.99 72.46 -3.17
N THR A 396 16.98 71.79 -2.59
CA THR A 396 16.27 72.07 -1.33
C THR A 396 15.45 70.84 -0.87
N LYS A 397 15.56 70.52 0.43
CA LYS A 397 14.55 70.12 1.45
C LYS A 397 13.50 69.02 1.21
N ASP A 398 13.47 68.13 2.22
CA ASP A 398 12.36 67.42 2.89
C ASP A 398 11.51 66.47 2.04
N VAL A 399 11.47 65.17 2.29
CA VAL A 399 10.92 64.55 3.51
C VAL A 399 11.80 63.42 4.04
N ALA A 400 12.15 63.53 5.32
CA ALA A 400 12.77 62.49 6.12
C ALA A 400 11.72 61.48 6.62
N VAL A 401 12.01 60.19 6.44
CA VAL A 401 11.80 59.18 7.51
C VAL A 401 13.11 58.40 7.62
N MET A 402 13.95 58.89 8.51
CA MET A 402 15.08 58.14 9.07
C MET A 402 14.70 57.83 10.52
N THR A 403 14.54 56.55 10.82
CA THR A 403 14.98 56.04 12.12
C THR A 403 15.80 54.78 11.87
N ALA A 404 17.10 55.05 11.72
CA ALA A 404 18.26 54.38 12.28
C ALA A 404 18.39 52.84 12.32
N PRO A 405 19.65 52.37 12.23
CA PRO A 405 20.00 51.03 11.76
C PRO A 405 20.42 50.13 12.93
N ASN A 406 19.78 48.97 13.11
CA ASN A 406 20.30 47.96 14.05
C ASN A 406 19.74 46.53 13.90
N ASP A 407 19.53 46.00 12.68
CA ASP A 407 19.04 44.61 12.53
C ASP A 407 19.68 43.78 11.40
N VAL A 408 20.84 44.19 10.87
CA VAL A 408 21.52 43.41 9.80
C VAL A 408 22.23 42.17 10.36
N ILE A 409 22.38 42.02 11.68
CA ILE A 409 23.10 40.88 12.29
C ILE A 409 22.16 39.69 12.62
N ASN A 410 20.83 39.84 12.53
CA ASN A 410 19.87 38.76 12.82
C ASN A 410 19.22 38.10 11.60
N GLN A 411 19.54 38.52 10.37
CA GLN A 411 18.93 37.96 9.16
C GLN A 411 19.59 36.66 8.66
N GLY A 412 20.84 36.38 9.06
CA GLY A 412 21.55 35.15 8.69
C GLY A 412 20.93 33.86 9.26
N SER A 413 20.19 33.95 10.37
CA SER A 413 19.55 32.79 11.02
C SER A 413 18.12 32.52 10.54
N LYS A 414 17.42 33.50 9.94
CA LYS A 414 16.03 33.33 9.44
C LYS A 414 15.95 32.70 8.06
N HIS A 415 16.99 32.83 7.23
CA HIS A 415 16.97 32.32 5.85
C HIS A 415 17.19 30.80 5.74
N LYS A 416 17.67 30.15 6.80
CA LYS A 416 17.70 28.67 6.90
C LYS A 416 16.38 28.09 7.43
N GLY A 417 15.63 28.86 8.24
CA GLY A 417 14.29 28.49 8.71
C GLY A 417 13.27 28.56 7.59
N HIS A 418 13.19 29.68 6.87
CA HIS A 418 12.21 29.86 5.79
C HIS A 418 12.41 28.93 4.60
N ARG A 419 13.64 28.55 4.24
CA ARG A 419 13.83 27.51 3.19
C ARG A 419 13.37 26.12 3.62
N ARG A 420 13.50 25.79 4.91
CA ARG A 420 13.02 24.52 5.46
C ARG A 420 11.50 24.54 5.61
N GLU A 421 10.93 25.65 6.06
CA GLU A 421 9.48 25.86 6.13
C GLU A 421 8.85 25.87 4.74
N GLU A 422 9.45 26.53 3.74
CA GLU A 422 8.99 26.46 2.34
C GLU A 422 9.11 25.05 1.77
N ALA A 423 10.20 24.33 2.05
CA ALA A 423 10.33 22.93 1.63
C ALA A 423 9.28 22.03 2.31
N ILE A 424 8.99 22.25 3.60
CA ILE A 424 7.94 21.53 4.34
C ILE A 424 6.56 21.89 3.78
N LEU A 425 6.30 23.16 3.47
CA LEU A 425 5.03 23.60 2.89
C LEU A 425 4.84 23.03 1.48
N GLN A 426 5.88 23.03 0.63
CA GLN A 426 5.86 22.41 -0.70
C GLN A 426 5.68 20.88 -0.61
N GLN A 427 6.31 20.22 0.36
CA GLN A 427 6.10 18.79 0.61
C GLN A 427 4.68 18.50 1.10
N GLN A 428 4.14 19.31 2.01
CA GLN A 428 2.78 19.18 2.49
C GLN A 428 1.74 19.47 1.40
N GLU A 429 2.01 20.44 0.53
CA GLU A 429 1.18 20.78 -0.62
C GLU A 429 1.21 19.66 -1.66
N GLY A 430 2.39 19.13 -2.01
CA GLY A 430 2.51 17.96 -2.87
C GLY A 430 1.82 16.71 -2.30
N LEU A 431 1.86 16.50 -0.98
CA LEU A 431 1.11 15.44 -0.30
C LEU A 431 -0.40 15.70 -0.31
N ARG A 432 -0.85 16.95 -0.20
CA ARG A 432 -2.27 17.31 -0.31
C ARG A 432 -2.78 17.06 -1.73
N ASP A 433 -2.02 17.50 -2.75
CA ASP A 433 -2.34 17.28 -4.15
C ASP A 433 -2.37 15.80 -4.52
N MET A 434 -1.44 14.99 -3.99
CA MET A 434 -1.47 13.54 -4.18
C MET A 434 -2.67 12.90 -3.47
N ARG A 435 -2.99 13.30 -2.23
CA ARG A 435 -4.19 12.80 -1.53
C ARG A 435 -5.48 13.23 -2.23
N GLU A 436 -5.51 14.41 -2.84
CA GLU A 436 -6.64 14.90 -3.61
C GLU A 436 -6.76 14.19 -4.96
N ARG A 437 -5.65 13.89 -5.65
CA ARG A 437 -5.65 12.98 -6.82
C ARG A 437 -6.10 11.58 -6.45
N ILE A 438 -5.65 11.02 -5.33
CA ILE A 438 -6.09 9.71 -4.85
C ILE A 438 -7.59 9.74 -4.55
N ARG A 439 -8.09 10.73 -3.81
CA ARG A 439 -9.55 10.88 -3.58
C ARG A 439 -10.34 11.08 -4.86
N ALA A 440 -9.82 11.85 -5.83
CA ALA A 440 -10.47 12.03 -7.12
C ALA A 440 -10.44 10.76 -7.98
N LEU A 441 -9.45 9.89 -7.80
CA LEU A 441 -9.36 8.57 -8.42
C LEU A 441 -10.29 7.56 -7.73
N GLU A 442 -10.38 7.61 -6.40
CA GLU A 442 -11.30 6.80 -5.58
C GLU A 442 -12.76 7.14 -5.86
N GLN A 443 -13.10 8.43 -6.00
CA GLN A 443 -14.45 8.88 -6.37
C GLN A 443 -14.84 8.51 -7.81
N LYS A 444 -13.85 8.27 -8.69
CA LYS A 444 -14.06 7.81 -10.07
C LYS A 444 -14.03 6.28 -10.18
N TRP A 445 -13.78 5.57 -9.07
CA TRP A 445 -13.86 4.12 -9.01
C TRP A 445 -15.28 3.68 -8.62
N PRO A 446 -15.98 2.86 -9.42
CA PRO A 446 -17.27 2.34 -9.01
C PRO A 446 -17.08 1.29 -7.91
N SER A 447 -17.31 1.68 -6.66
CA SER A 447 -17.54 0.74 -5.55
C SER A 447 -18.91 0.06 -5.72
N LYS A 448 -18.96 -0.92 -6.63
CA LYS A 448 -19.95 -2.00 -6.63
C LYS A 448 -19.25 -3.27 -7.08
N ARG A 449 -18.88 -4.11 -6.11
CA ARG A 449 -18.97 -5.58 -6.16
C ARG A 449 -18.36 -6.15 -4.88
N LEU A 450 -19.21 -6.36 -3.88
CA LEU A 450 -19.20 -7.49 -2.92
C LEU A 450 -20.26 -7.24 -1.83
N SER A 451 -21.53 -7.18 -2.24
CA SER A 451 -22.67 -7.21 -1.31
C SER A 451 -23.93 -7.54 -2.10
N GLN A 452 -24.00 -8.77 -2.62
CA GLN A 452 -25.24 -9.48 -2.96
C GLN A 452 -24.86 -10.87 -3.47
N GLN A 453 -24.54 -11.75 -2.53
CA GLN A 453 -24.78 -13.18 -2.69
C GLN A 453 -25.61 -13.58 -1.47
N GLY A 454 -26.85 -13.09 -1.45
CA GLY A 454 -27.92 -13.67 -0.65
C GLY A 454 -28.58 -14.75 -1.50
N GLU A 455 -28.67 -15.93 -0.90
CA GLU A 455 -29.36 -17.17 -1.26
C GLU A 455 -30.34 -17.15 -2.45
N PRO A 456 -30.41 -18.29 -3.17
CA PRO A 456 -31.68 -18.85 -3.59
C PRO A 456 -31.97 -20.12 -2.78
N GLU A 457 -33.01 -20.01 -1.97
CA GLU A 457 -33.84 -21.09 -1.46
C GLU A 457 -34.21 -22.07 -2.60
N ARG A 458 -33.77 -23.33 -2.49
CA ARG A 458 -34.40 -24.46 -3.18
C ARG A 458 -34.48 -25.68 -2.27
N GLN A 459 -35.64 -25.80 -1.64
CA GLN A 459 -36.31 -27.06 -1.35
C GLN A 459 -36.29 -27.98 -2.58
N GLY A 460 -35.92 -29.25 -2.40
CA GLY A 460 -36.04 -30.24 -3.48
C GLY A 460 -35.18 -31.48 -3.29
N GLN A 461 -35.68 -32.41 -2.48
CA GLN A 461 -35.14 -33.75 -2.26
C GLN A 461 -34.84 -34.52 -3.57
N LYS A 462 -33.73 -35.28 -3.61
CA LYS A 462 -33.70 -36.77 -3.71
C LYS A 462 -32.30 -37.32 -4.09
N LYS A 463 -31.70 -38.01 -3.12
CA LYS A 463 -31.05 -39.34 -3.15
C LYS A 463 -30.42 -39.83 -4.49
N THR A 464 -29.07 -39.94 -4.48
CA THR A 464 -28.17 -41.07 -4.88
C THR A 464 -28.57 -42.00 -6.05
N PRO A 465 -27.66 -42.49 -6.93
CA PRO A 465 -26.39 -43.13 -6.52
C PRO A 465 -25.17 -43.06 -7.49
N ARG A 466 -24.05 -43.57 -6.97
CA ARG A 466 -22.80 -43.98 -7.64
C ARG A 466 -23.00 -44.72 -8.97
N LEU A 467 -22.14 -44.39 -9.95
CA LEU A 467 -21.62 -45.26 -11.02
C LEU A 467 -20.19 -44.78 -11.34
N GLN A 468 -19.15 -45.35 -10.73
CA GLN A 468 -18.35 -46.46 -11.27
C GLN A 468 -18.09 -46.36 -12.78
N ARG A 469 -16.95 -45.71 -13.08
CA ARG A 469 -16.15 -45.90 -14.29
C ARG A 469 -15.72 -47.37 -14.36
N SER A 470 -16.14 -48.06 -15.41
CA SER A 470 -15.50 -49.28 -15.90
C SER A 470 -14.36 -48.87 -16.84
N ALA A 471 -13.17 -49.41 -16.53
CA ALA A 471 -11.98 -49.33 -17.35
C ALA A 471 -12.21 -50.04 -18.69
N ALA A 472 -11.98 -49.33 -19.79
CA ALA A 472 -11.95 -49.89 -21.12
C ALA A 472 -10.70 -50.78 -21.27
N ARG A 473 -10.92 -52.10 -21.27
CA ARG A 473 -9.98 -53.07 -21.80
C ARG A 473 -9.82 -52.81 -23.30
N ARG A 474 -8.55 -52.74 -23.73
CA ARG A 474 -8.12 -52.92 -25.11
C ARG A 474 -8.81 -54.13 -25.73
N GLY A 475 -9.59 -53.88 -26.77
CA GLY A 475 -9.94 -54.82 -27.82
C GLY A 475 -9.51 -54.20 -29.14
N SER A 476 -8.52 -54.80 -29.81
CA SER A 476 -8.25 -54.51 -31.21
C SER A 476 -9.46 -54.94 -32.02
N ILE A 477 -10.07 -54.00 -32.73
CA ILE A 477 -10.95 -54.33 -33.85
C ILE A 477 -10.57 -53.42 -35.01
N SER A 478 -10.19 -54.09 -36.08
CA SER A 478 -9.91 -53.59 -37.42
C SER A 478 -10.97 -52.61 -37.93
N SER A 479 -10.49 -51.48 -38.47
CA SER A 479 -10.98 -50.74 -39.65
C SER A 479 -12.49 -50.70 -39.91
N VAL A 480 -13.11 -49.51 -39.77
CA VAL A 480 -13.73 -48.74 -40.87
C VAL A 480 -14.01 -47.32 -40.35
N SER A 481 -13.33 -46.30 -40.89
CA SER A 481 -13.89 -44.96 -41.20
C SER A 481 -12.72 -44.04 -41.53
N GLY A 482 -12.69 -43.56 -42.78
CA GLY A 482 -11.63 -42.70 -43.30
C GLY A 482 -11.68 -41.31 -42.69
N PHE A 483 -10.75 -41.04 -41.80
CA PHE A 483 -10.06 -39.75 -41.68
C PHE A 483 -8.78 -40.01 -40.88
N ALA A 484 -7.68 -40.30 -41.59
CA ALA A 484 -6.36 -40.32 -40.98
C ALA A 484 -6.01 -38.86 -40.64
N PHE A 485 -6.25 -38.44 -39.40
CA PHE A 485 -5.54 -37.29 -38.86
C PHE A 485 -4.05 -37.64 -38.86
N PRO A 486 -3.18 -36.83 -39.48
CA PRO A 486 -1.75 -37.09 -39.43
C PRO A 486 -1.30 -37.11 -37.97
N GLU A 487 -0.77 -38.22 -37.48
CA GLU A 487 -0.07 -38.36 -36.19
C GLU A 487 0.97 -37.22 -36.00
N ALA A 488 1.51 -36.71 -37.11
CA ALA A 488 2.39 -35.54 -37.14
C ALA A 488 1.73 -34.24 -36.63
N LEU A 489 0.42 -34.04 -36.78
CA LEU A 489 -0.25 -32.83 -36.26
C LEU A 489 -0.46 -32.87 -34.75
N THR A 490 -0.68 -34.06 -34.17
CA THR A 490 -0.80 -34.23 -32.71
C THR A 490 0.57 -34.19 -32.03
N GLU A 491 1.63 -34.66 -32.70
CA GLU A 491 3.01 -34.51 -32.24
C GLU A 491 3.50 -33.06 -32.33
N VAL A 492 3.28 -32.38 -33.45
CA VAL A 492 3.60 -30.94 -33.59
C VAL A 492 2.80 -30.08 -32.62
N ALA A 493 1.53 -30.43 -32.34
CA ALA A 493 0.74 -29.74 -31.31
C ALA A 493 1.33 -29.95 -29.92
N ARG A 494 1.72 -31.19 -29.55
CA ARG A 494 2.41 -31.48 -28.29
C ARG A 494 3.75 -30.77 -28.18
N GLU A 495 4.53 -30.74 -29.25
CA GLU A 495 5.82 -30.07 -29.27
C GLU A 495 5.66 -28.55 -29.14
N ARG A 496 4.63 -27.95 -29.77
CA ARG A 496 4.31 -26.53 -29.60
C ARG A 496 3.90 -26.21 -28.16
N THR A 497 3.08 -27.05 -27.54
CA THR A 497 2.72 -26.88 -26.12
C THR A 497 3.94 -27.03 -25.23
N ALA A 498 4.78 -28.05 -25.45
CA ALA A 498 6.01 -28.23 -24.68
C ALA A 498 6.99 -27.05 -24.85
N ARG A 499 7.12 -26.49 -26.05
CA ARG A 499 7.94 -25.29 -26.32
C ARG A 499 7.38 -24.05 -25.62
N LEU A 500 6.06 -23.90 -25.56
CA LEU A 500 5.41 -22.82 -24.84
C LEU A 500 5.61 -22.97 -23.32
N ASP A 501 5.37 -24.17 -22.78
CA ASP A 501 5.60 -24.49 -21.36
C ASP A 501 7.06 -24.25 -20.94
N MET A 502 8.02 -24.64 -21.80
CA MET A 502 9.45 -24.36 -21.55
C MET A 502 9.76 -22.86 -21.59
N SER A 503 9.16 -22.11 -22.52
CA SER A 503 9.32 -20.65 -22.58
C SER A 503 8.78 -19.98 -21.33
N ASP A 504 7.59 -20.39 -20.88
CA ASP A 504 6.96 -19.86 -19.67
C ASP A 504 7.78 -20.21 -18.41
N ALA A 505 8.29 -21.44 -18.32
CA ALA A 505 9.16 -21.85 -17.22
C ALA A 505 10.46 -21.02 -17.16
N LEU A 506 11.08 -20.75 -18.31
CA LEU A 506 12.27 -19.90 -18.39
C LEU A 506 11.96 -18.45 -18.01
N GLU A 507 10.85 -17.89 -18.46
CA GLU A 507 10.41 -16.54 -18.09
C GLU A 507 10.14 -16.43 -16.57
N LEU A 508 9.46 -17.41 -15.98
CA LEU A 508 9.23 -17.47 -14.54
C LEU A 508 10.54 -17.60 -13.77
N SER A 509 11.49 -18.41 -14.24
CA SER A 509 12.82 -18.54 -13.62
C SER A 509 13.62 -17.24 -13.67
N GLU A 510 13.50 -16.47 -14.75
CA GLU A 510 14.17 -15.19 -14.90
C GLU A 510 13.55 -14.14 -13.97
N ARG A 511 12.22 -14.07 -13.93
CA ARG A 511 11.49 -13.15 -13.07
C ARG A 511 11.79 -13.41 -11.58
N THR A 512 11.83 -14.67 -11.18
CA THR A 512 12.15 -15.05 -9.78
C THR A 512 13.60 -14.72 -9.42
N TYR A 513 14.55 -14.91 -10.34
CA TYR A 513 15.94 -14.48 -10.13
C TYR A 513 16.04 -12.96 -9.93
N LEU A 514 15.42 -12.15 -10.79
CA LEU A 514 15.48 -10.70 -10.70
C LEU A 514 14.80 -10.16 -9.44
N GLU A 515 13.68 -10.77 -9.05
CA GLU A 515 12.99 -10.44 -7.80
C GLU A 515 13.85 -10.76 -6.58
N LEU A 516 14.48 -11.94 -6.54
CA LEU A 516 15.41 -12.31 -5.47
C LEU A 516 16.61 -11.36 -5.42
N ALA A 517 17.19 -11.01 -6.56
CA ALA A 517 18.30 -10.06 -6.65
C ALA A 517 17.90 -8.68 -6.11
N ARG A 518 16.68 -8.21 -6.42
CA ARG A 518 16.13 -6.95 -5.88
C ARG A 518 15.93 -7.03 -4.36
N VAL A 519 15.30 -8.08 -3.86
CA VAL A 519 15.07 -8.26 -2.41
C VAL A 519 16.41 -8.32 -1.66
N LEU A 520 17.41 -9.01 -2.20
CA LEU A 520 18.76 -9.05 -1.62
C LEU A 520 19.47 -7.70 -1.68
N HIS A 521 19.28 -6.94 -2.76
CA HIS A 521 19.79 -5.59 -2.90
C HIS A 521 19.24 -4.66 -1.81
N GLU A 522 17.92 -4.70 -1.59
CA GLU A 522 17.25 -3.93 -0.53
C GLU A 522 17.67 -4.40 0.87
N ALA A 523 17.74 -5.72 1.11
CA ALA A 523 18.08 -6.28 2.42
C ALA A 523 19.54 -6.03 2.85
N LEU A 524 20.44 -5.89 1.88
CA LEU A 524 21.85 -5.59 2.11
C LEU A 524 22.17 -4.09 2.01
N GLU A 525 21.14 -3.24 1.81
CA GLU A 525 21.27 -1.78 1.65
C GLU A 525 22.33 -1.39 0.60
N LEU A 526 22.36 -2.12 -0.51
CA LEU A 526 23.28 -1.87 -1.62
C LEU A 526 22.90 -0.57 -2.35
N SER A 527 23.89 0.10 -2.92
CA SER A 527 23.66 1.31 -3.72
C SER A 527 23.31 0.98 -5.17
N ASP A 528 22.48 1.82 -5.79
CA ASP A 528 22.07 1.68 -7.19
C ASP A 528 23.30 1.47 -8.12
N GLY A 529 23.31 0.35 -8.85
CA GLY A 529 24.37 0.01 -9.79
C GLY A 529 25.46 -0.95 -9.29
N GLU A 530 25.41 -1.41 -8.03
CA GLU A 530 26.34 -2.44 -7.53
C GLU A 530 26.06 -3.84 -8.09
N LEU A 531 24.83 -4.09 -8.55
CA LEU A 531 24.45 -5.32 -9.24
C LEU A 531 24.27 -5.03 -10.73
N SER A 532 25.10 -5.68 -11.52
CA SER A 532 25.27 -5.41 -12.96
C SER A 532 24.55 -6.44 -13.85
N GLY A 533 24.23 -7.61 -13.31
CA GLY A 533 23.55 -8.73 -13.95
C GLY A 533 22.02 -8.69 -13.91
N CYS A 534 21.43 -7.56 -13.52
CA CYS A 534 19.97 -7.36 -13.41
C CYS A 534 19.27 -7.11 -14.76
N ALA A 535 19.98 -7.18 -15.88
CA ALA A 535 19.39 -7.09 -17.22
C ALA A 535 18.61 -8.37 -17.58
N SER A 536 17.57 -8.20 -18.41
CA SER A 536 16.78 -9.33 -18.92
C SER A 536 17.54 -10.10 -19.99
N LEU A 537 17.42 -11.43 -19.99
CA LEU A 537 17.97 -12.34 -20.99
C LEU A 537 17.08 -12.49 -22.23
N LYS A 538 15.88 -11.91 -22.22
CA LYS A 538 14.91 -12.04 -23.31
C LYS A 538 15.43 -11.40 -24.60
N HIS A 539 15.28 -12.12 -25.71
CA HIS A 539 15.59 -11.65 -27.07
C HIS A 539 17.05 -11.22 -27.31
N LEU A 540 17.98 -11.60 -26.42
CA LEU A 540 19.41 -11.30 -26.59
C LEU A 540 20.14 -12.40 -27.37
N PRO A 541 21.17 -12.05 -28.17
CA PRO A 541 22.03 -13.03 -28.83
C PRO A 541 22.81 -13.88 -27.81
N PRO A 542 23.27 -15.09 -28.19
CA PRO A 542 23.97 -16.01 -27.28
C PRO A 542 25.15 -15.39 -26.53
N ASP A 543 25.93 -14.55 -27.20
CA ASP A 543 27.13 -13.92 -26.62
C ASP A 543 26.78 -12.92 -25.51
N GLU A 544 25.75 -12.09 -25.73
CA GLU A 544 25.25 -11.16 -24.72
C GLU A 544 24.58 -11.88 -23.55
N ARG A 545 23.87 -12.99 -23.82
CA ARG A 545 23.32 -13.83 -22.74
C ARG A 545 24.44 -14.41 -21.87
N GLN A 546 25.51 -14.92 -22.49
CA GLN A 546 26.66 -15.45 -21.76
C GLN A 546 27.35 -14.36 -20.94
N HIS A 547 27.44 -13.14 -21.49
CA HIS A 547 27.97 -11.98 -20.78
C HIS A 547 27.14 -11.65 -19.53
N ILE A 548 25.81 -11.54 -19.65
CA ILE A 548 24.92 -11.31 -18.50
C ILE A 548 25.02 -12.44 -17.48
N VAL A 549 25.09 -13.71 -17.92
CA VAL A 549 25.29 -14.86 -17.01
C VAL A 549 26.60 -14.71 -16.23
N SER A 550 27.69 -14.27 -16.87
CA SER A 550 28.95 -13.98 -16.18
C SER A 550 28.79 -12.85 -15.14
N MET A 551 28.09 -11.77 -15.48
CA MET A 551 27.83 -10.66 -14.55
C MET A 551 26.96 -11.12 -13.36
N ARG A 552 25.96 -11.97 -13.60
CA ARG A 552 25.15 -12.58 -12.54
C ARG A 552 26.00 -13.44 -11.61
N GLN A 553 26.96 -14.21 -12.13
CA GLN A 553 27.88 -15.00 -11.31
C GLN A 553 28.79 -14.12 -10.45
N THR A 554 29.31 -13.01 -11.01
CA THR A 554 30.11 -12.05 -10.23
C THR A 554 29.29 -11.37 -9.14
N ASP A 555 28.07 -10.94 -9.48
CA ASP A 555 27.12 -10.34 -8.55
C ASP A 555 26.76 -11.31 -7.40
N LEU A 556 26.50 -12.58 -7.70
CA LEU A 556 26.25 -13.61 -6.68
C LEU A 556 27.45 -13.81 -5.75
N GLY A 557 28.68 -13.77 -6.28
CA GLY A 557 29.90 -13.82 -5.47
C GLY A 557 30.04 -12.61 -4.55
N PHE A 558 29.71 -11.42 -5.05
CA PHE A 558 29.68 -10.19 -4.27
C PHE A 558 28.62 -10.24 -3.16
N LEU A 559 27.38 -10.61 -3.50
CA LEU A 559 26.28 -10.77 -2.55
C LEU A 559 26.63 -11.77 -1.44
N ARG A 560 27.23 -12.91 -1.79
CA ARG A 560 27.69 -13.89 -0.80
C ARG A 560 28.72 -13.30 0.16
N THR A 561 29.69 -12.55 -0.36
CA THR A 561 30.73 -11.93 0.46
C THR A 561 30.15 -10.87 1.39
N ARG A 562 29.18 -10.08 0.91
CA ARG A 562 28.45 -9.08 1.72
C ARG A 562 27.61 -9.73 2.81
N LEU A 563 26.87 -10.80 2.49
CA LEU A 563 26.10 -11.58 3.45
C LEU A 563 27.01 -12.16 4.55
N ASP A 564 28.16 -12.74 4.16
CA ASP A 564 29.13 -13.29 5.10
C ASP A 564 29.70 -12.21 6.03
N LEU A 565 29.93 -10.99 5.52
CA LEU A 565 30.38 -9.86 6.34
C LEU A 565 29.30 -9.43 7.34
N GLN A 566 28.06 -9.24 6.90
CA GLN A 566 26.95 -8.86 7.76
C GLN A 566 26.68 -9.92 8.84
N ASN A 567 26.76 -11.20 8.47
CA ASN A 567 26.59 -12.30 9.42
C ASN A 567 27.70 -12.29 10.48
N ARG A 568 28.97 -12.07 10.11
CA ARG A 568 30.07 -11.92 11.07
C ARG A 568 29.87 -10.71 12.00
N GLN A 569 29.44 -9.58 11.46
CA GLN A 569 29.15 -8.38 12.26
C GLN A 569 28.00 -8.61 13.24
N SER A 570 26.93 -9.27 12.78
CA SER A 570 25.79 -9.65 13.63
C SER A 570 26.23 -10.58 14.77
N GLN A 571 27.02 -11.61 14.46
CA GLN A 571 27.59 -12.51 15.48
C GLN A 571 28.47 -11.77 16.50
N GLN A 572 29.28 -10.82 16.05
CA GLN A 572 30.10 -9.99 16.94
C GLN A 572 29.24 -9.10 17.85
N GLN A 573 28.19 -8.48 17.31
CA GLN A 573 27.24 -7.69 18.11
C GLN A 573 26.49 -8.56 19.12
N GLU A 574 26.09 -9.78 18.74
CA GLU A 574 25.45 -10.73 19.64
C GLU A 574 26.38 -11.13 20.79
N LEU A 575 27.65 -11.44 20.51
CA LEU A 575 28.64 -11.73 21.54
C LEU A 575 28.85 -10.55 22.51
N LEU A 576 28.94 -9.32 21.98
CA LEU A 576 29.06 -8.11 22.80
C LEU A 576 27.81 -7.89 23.66
N LEU A 577 26.61 -8.16 23.14
CA LEU A 577 25.37 -8.07 23.91
C LEU A 577 25.33 -9.13 25.01
N GLN A 578 25.78 -10.36 24.74
CA GLN A 578 25.89 -11.40 25.75
C GLN A 578 26.89 -11.02 26.86
N GLU A 579 28.03 -10.42 26.51
CA GLU A 579 29.01 -9.92 27.48
C GLU A 579 28.41 -8.82 28.36
N ASN A 580 27.78 -7.81 27.75
CA ASN A 580 27.06 -6.75 28.49
C ASN A 580 25.98 -7.32 29.42
N GLN A 581 25.23 -8.33 28.98
CA GLN A 581 24.24 -9.00 29.83
C GLN A 581 24.89 -9.71 31.03
N ARG A 582 26.04 -10.37 30.83
CA ARG A 582 26.81 -10.99 31.92
C ARG A 582 27.34 -9.95 32.89
N GLU A 583 27.82 -8.81 32.41
CA GLU A 583 28.26 -7.70 33.25
C GLU A 583 27.12 -7.11 34.08
N ILE A 584 25.97 -6.82 33.45
CA ILE A 584 24.77 -6.35 34.14
C ILE A 584 24.33 -7.36 35.20
N HIS A 585 24.34 -8.65 34.89
CA HIS A 585 24.01 -9.70 35.86
C HIS A 585 25.00 -9.71 37.03
N THR A 586 26.29 -9.57 36.75
CA THR A 586 27.35 -9.51 37.76
C THR A 586 27.19 -8.27 38.66
N LEU A 587 26.87 -7.11 38.08
CA LEU A 587 26.59 -5.88 38.82
C LEU A 587 25.36 -6.03 39.72
N ARG A 588 24.28 -6.63 39.21
CA ARG A 588 23.08 -6.94 40.02
C ARG A 588 23.40 -7.89 41.18
N CYS A 589 24.23 -8.92 40.97
CA CYS A 589 24.69 -9.81 42.03
C CYS A 589 25.54 -9.08 43.08
N LYS A 590 26.47 -8.21 42.66
CA LYS A 590 27.27 -7.38 43.57
C LYS A 590 26.40 -6.42 44.38
N GLN A 591 25.41 -5.79 43.76
CA GLN A 591 24.47 -4.90 44.44
C GLN A 591 23.61 -5.64 45.47
N LYS A 592 23.08 -6.83 45.12
CA LYS A 592 22.36 -7.70 46.07
C LYS A 592 23.24 -8.07 47.26
N LYS A 593 24.49 -8.51 47.02
CA LYS A 593 25.45 -8.82 48.09
C LYS A 593 25.73 -7.61 49.00
N LYS A 594 25.92 -6.42 48.42
CA LYS A 594 26.10 -5.17 49.18
C LYS A 594 24.87 -4.87 50.04
N HIS A 595 23.65 -5.02 49.50
CA HIS A 595 22.42 -4.83 50.25
C HIS A 595 22.31 -5.82 51.43
N THR A 596 22.63 -7.10 51.21
CA THR A 596 22.62 -8.13 52.27
C THR A 596 23.63 -7.83 53.39
N LEU A 597 24.83 -7.38 53.04
CA LEU A 597 25.85 -6.97 54.02
C LEU A 597 25.40 -5.77 54.86
N MET A 598 24.76 -4.78 54.23
CA MET A 598 24.22 -3.60 54.93
C MET A 598 23.08 -3.98 55.89
N THR A 599 22.19 -4.89 55.49
CA THR A 599 21.13 -5.40 56.38
C THR A 599 21.69 -6.22 57.55
N ASN A 600 22.74 -7.02 57.33
CA ASN A 600 23.32 -7.85 58.40
C ASN A 600 24.14 -7.03 59.40
N ASN A 601 24.79 -5.96 58.95
CA ASN A 601 25.52 -5.03 59.83
C ASN A 601 24.60 -4.06 60.61
N SER A 602 23.30 -4.04 60.30
CA SER A 602 22.29 -3.21 60.97
C SER A 602 21.52 -3.96 62.07
N ILE A 603 21.91 -5.20 62.40
CA ILE A 603 21.38 -5.95 63.55
C ILE A 603 22.24 -5.58 64.77
N PRO A 604 21.72 -4.81 65.75
CA PRO A 604 22.46 -4.56 66.98
C PRO A 604 22.52 -5.87 67.77
N LEU A 605 23.73 -6.26 68.17
CA LEU A 605 23.95 -7.29 69.19
C LEU A 605 23.28 -6.81 70.49
N SER A 606 22.15 -7.43 70.84
CA SER A 606 21.57 -7.38 72.19
C SER A 606 22.39 -8.19 73.18
#